data_AF-A0A419AYT1-F1
#
_entry.id   AF-A0A419AYT1-F1
#
_cell.length_a   1.000
_cell.length_b   1.000
_cell.length_c   1.000
_cell.angle_alpha   90.00
_cell.angle_beta   90.00
_cell.angle_gamma   90.00
#
_symmetry.space_group_name_H-M   'P 1'
#
loop_
_entity.id
_entity.type
_entity.pdbx_description
1 polymer ?
#
loop_
_entity_poly.entity_id
_entity_poly.type
_entity_poly.pdbx_seq_one_letter_code
_entity_poly.pdbx_strand_id
1 'polypeptide(L)'
;MSAFDYVNQHYGVNACVGRRVIAYGHPGTIVRDFGQYIGVVLDDDPNSPPDRYHPTDGIIYGDIVDYSPPKINARQAKAKRNWQEYLDADYGHRDFAEWLGINTPRVDYDSSRGEWRMYRYGNYQESSIYGEWCKTKKAAKASYKEALKKYRTK
;
A
#
# COMPACT_ATOMS: atom_id res chain seq x y z
N MET A 1 -13.12 -2.97 -30.76
CA MET A 1 -12.99 -1.54 -30.41
C MET A 1 -11.75 -1.41 -29.56
N SER A 2 -10.79 -0.61 -30.02
CA SER A 2 -9.58 -0.31 -29.28
C SER A 2 -9.93 0.57 -28.06
N ALA A 3 -9.08 0.56 -27.03
CA ALA A 3 -9.25 1.45 -25.90
C ALA A 3 -9.25 2.91 -26.41
N PHE A 4 -10.17 3.75 -25.91
CA PHE A 4 -10.37 5.15 -26.30
C PHE A 4 -11.02 5.39 -27.67
N ASP A 5 -11.50 4.37 -28.38
CA ASP A 5 -12.20 4.55 -29.68
C ASP A 5 -13.34 5.58 -29.58
N TYR A 6 -14.17 5.47 -28.54
CA TYR A 6 -15.28 6.40 -28.32
C TYR A 6 -14.79 7.83 -28.09
N VAL A 7 -13.80 8.01 -27.21
CA VAL A 7 -13.24 9.32 -26.88
C VAL A 7 -12.64 9.99 -28.11
N ASN A 8 -11.85 9.25 -28.87
CA ASN A 8 -11.16 9.75 -30.05
C ASN A 8 -12.15 10.12 -31.16
N GLN A 9 -13.21 9.33 -31.36
CA GLN A 9 -14.24 9.61 -32.35
C GLN A 9 -15.19 10.75 -31.93
N HIS A 10 -15.59 10.79 -30.66
CA HIS A 10 -16.59 11.74 -30.17
C HIS A 10 -15.99 13.15 -29.95
N TYR A 11 -14.79 13.22 -29.38
CA TYR A 11 -14.14 14.49 -29.03
C TYR A 11 -13.04 14.91 -30.02
N GLY A 12 -12.66 14.06 -30.98
CA GLY A 12 -11.61 14.36 -31.95
C GLY A 12 -10.21 14.46 -31.34
N VAL A 13 -9.97 13.80 -30.20
CA VAL A 13 -8.69 13.81 -29.48
C VAL A 13 -7.83 12.60 -29.86
N ASN A 14 -6.55 12.62 -29.46
CA ASN A 14 -5.61 11.52 -29.67
C ASN A 14 -5.23 10.86 -28.33
N ALA A 15 -6.24 10.32 -27.63
CA ALA A 15 -6.06 9.63 -26.37
C ALA A 15 -5.61 8.17 -26.62
N CYS A 16 -4.51 7.79 -25.97
CA CYS A 16 -4.01 6.42 -25.96
C CYS A 16 -3.30 6.13 -24.63
N VAL A 17 -3.23 4.85 -24.23
CA VAL A 17 -2.45 4.44 -23.06
C VAL A 17 -0.99 4.86 -23.25
N GLY A 18 -0.36 5.40 -22.20
CA GLY A 18 1.02 5.86 -22.22
C GLY A 18 1.21 7.29 -22.72
N ARG A 19 0.15 7.96 -23.18
CA ARG A 19 0.28 9.36 -23.61
C ARG A 19 0.42 10.29 -22.42
N ARG A 20 1.44 11.15 -22.48
CA ARG A 20 1.67 12.24 -21.53
C ARG A 20 0.63 13.33 -21.74
N VAL A 21 0.13 13.85 -20.64
CA VAL A 21 -0.81 14.95 -20.62
C VAL A 21 -0.46 15.94 -19.52
N ILE A 22 -0.84 17.20 -19.69
CA ILE A 22 -0.91 18.18 -18.60
C ILE A 22 -2.39 18.37 -18.29
N ALA A 23 -2.83 17.90 -17.14
CA ALA A 23 -4.20 18.00 -16.66
C ALA A 23 -4.30 19.11 -15.62
N TYR A 24 -5.01 20.20 -15.94
CA TYR A 24 -5.19 21.36 -15.06
C TYR A 24 -3.87 21.93 -14.50
N GLY A 25 -2.81 21.91 -15.32
CA GLY A 25 -1.47 22.37 -14.92
C GLY A 25 -0.58 21.30 -14.29
N HIS A 26 -1.12 20.10 -14.01
CA HIS A 26 -0.36 18.99 -13.43
C HIS A 26 0.04 17.97 -14.49
N PRO A 27 1.32 17.58 -14.58
CA PRO A 27 1.77 16.56 -15.52
C PRO A 27 1.28 15.16 -15.10
N GLY A 28 0.89 14.35 -16.09
CA GLY A 28 0.43 12.98 -15.86
C GLY A 28 0.45 12.13 -17.13
N THR A 29 -0.01 10.89 -16.98
CA THR A 29 -0.02 9.88 -18.05
C THR A 29 -1.40 9.26 -18.17
N ILE A 30 -1.90 9.09 -19.39
CA ILE A 30 -3.14 8.36 -19.67
C ILE A 30 -2.88 6.86 -19.49
N VAL A 31 -3.67 6.20 -18.66
CA VAL A 31 -3.47 4.79 -18.31
C VAL A 31 -4.71 3.93 -18.48
N ARG A 32 -5.90 4.52 -18.52
CA ARG A 32 -7.17 3.78 -18.58
C ARG A 32 -8.25 4.54 -19.33
N ASP A 33 -9.11 3.81 -20.04
CA ASP A 33 -10.33 4.32 -20.66
C ASP A 33 -11.51 4.25 -19.69
N PHE A 34 -12.28 5.35 -19.58
CA PHE A 34 -13.51 5.44 -18.79
C PHE A 34 -14.73 5.84 -19.66
N GLY A 35 -14.70 5.55 -20.96
CA GLY A 35 -15.80 5.84 -21.87
C GLY A 35 -15.82 7.31 -22.30
N GLN A 36 -16.55 8.17 -21.59
CA GLN A 36 -16.56 9.62 -21.87
C GLN A 36 -15.35 10.36 -21.29
N TYR A 37 -14.61 9.73 -20.38
CA TYR A 37 -13.49 10.31 -19.65
C TYR A 37 -12.20 9.55 -19.94
N ILE A 38 -11.07 10.24 -19.82
CA ILE A 38 -9.73 9.63 -19.83
C ILE A 38 -9.23 9.45 -18.39
N GLY A 39 -8.62 8.30 -18.12
CA GLY A 39 -8.02 7.99 -16.84
C GLY A 39 -6.56 8.40 -16.81
N VAL A 40 -6.24 9.46 -16.07
CA VAL A 40 -4.89 10.01 -15.95
C VAL A 40 -4.33 9.72 -14.57
N VAL A 41 -3.08 9.27 -14.51
CA VAL A 41 -2.29 9.20 -13.28
C VAL A 41 -1.34 10.40 -13.28
N LEU A 42 -1.46 11.26 -12.27
CA LEU A 42 -0.58 12.42 -12.10
C LEU A 42 0.79 11.98 -11.59
N ASP A 43 1.83 12.70 -11.98
CA ASP A 43 3.19 12.42 -11.53
C ASP A 43 3.41 12.77 -10.05
N ASP A 44 2.60 13.68 -9.52
CA ASP A 44 2.62 14.08 -8.10
C ASP A 44 2.24 12.90 -7.18
N ASP A 45 1.37 12.00 -7.64
CA ASP A 45 1.00 10.78 -6.94
C ASP A 45 0.87 9.58 -7.90
N PRO A 46 2.00 8.96 -8.27
CA PRO A 46 2.01 7.88 -9.25
C PRO A 46 1.33 6.60 -8.74
N ASN A 47 1.10 6.46 -7.42
CA ASN A 47 0.49 5.27 -6.82
C ASN A 47 -1.02 5.42 -6.59
N SER A 48 -1.57 6.60 -6.85
CA SER A 48 -3.00 6.84 -6.79
C SER A 48 -3.73 6.15 -7.93
N PRO A 49 -5.00 5.76 -7.70
CA PRO A 49 -5.83 5.24 -8.78
C PRO A 49 -5.96 6.30 -9.89
N PRO A 50 -6.16 5.89 -11.15
CA PRO A 50 -6.32 6.85 -12.24
C PRO A 50 -7.59 7.65 -12.06
N ASP A 51 -7.46 8.98 -12.00
CA ASP A 51 -8.57 9.91 -11.89
C ASP A 51 -9.20 10.20 -13.24
N ARG A 52 -10.49 10.56 -13.23
CA ARG A 52 -11.28 10.81 -14.44
C ARG A 52 -11.12 12.27 -14.86
N TYR A 53 -10.60 12.48 -16.06
CA TYR A 53 -10.50 13.80 -16.67
C TYR A 53 -11.33 13.86 -17.95
N HIS A 54 -11.97 15.01 -18.18
CA HIS A 54 -12.68 15.22 -19.43
C HIS A 54 -11.67 15.41 -20.58
N PRO A 55 -11.80 14.73 -21.73
CA PRO A 55 -10.78 14.72 -22.77
C PRO A 55 -10.43 16.10 -23.35
N THR A 56 -11.36 17.05 -23.29
CA THR A 56 -11.19 18.40 -23.88
C THR A 56 -11.05 19.51 -22.85
N ASP A 57 -11.26 19.25 -21.56
CA ASP A 57 -11.32 20.30 -20.53
C ASP A 57 -10.05 20.31 -19.69
N GLY A 58 -9.22 21.34 -19.87
CA GLY A 58 -7.98 21.50 -19.12
C GLY A 58 -6.90 20.45 -19.41
N ILE A 59 -6.99 19.74 -20.55
CA ILE A 59 -6.04 18.69 -20.95
C ILE A 59 -5.19 19.16 -22.13
N ILE A 60 -3.87 19.11 -21.97
CA ILE A 60 -2.89 19.31 -23.04
C ILE A 60 -2.24 17.96 -23.34
N TYR A 61 -2.39 17.47 -24.56
CA TYR A 61 -1.81 16.20 -25.01
C TYR A 61 -0.35 16.41 -25.47
N GLY A 62 0.55 15.55 -25.00
CA GLY A 62 1.97 15.57 -25.33
C GLY A 62 2.43 14.29 -26.02
N ASP A 63 3.64 13.85 -25.70
CA ASP A 63 4.26 12.68 -26.33
C ASP A 63 3.75 11.34 -25.79
N ILE A 64 3.99 10.28 -26.55
CA ILE A 64 3.70 8.91 -26.13
C ILE A 64 4.93 8.39 -25.39
N VAL A 65 4.73 7.89 -24.18
CA VAL A 65 5.77 7.28 -23.35
C VAL A 65 5.37 5.84 -23.05
N ASP A 66 6.38 4.96 -22.96
CA ASP A 66 6.16 3.59 -22.50
C ASP A 66 5.81 3.60 -21.01
N TYR A 67 4.51 3.48 -20.70
CA TYR A 67 4.02 3.51 -19.34
C TYR A 67 4.11 2.13 -18.70
N SER A 68 5.02 1.98 -17.75
CA SER A 68 5.00 0.87 -16.81
C SER A 68 4.27 1.31 -15.54
N PRO A 69 3.14 0.68 -15.17
CA PRO A 69 2.52 0.91 -13.87
C PRO A 69 3.54 0.72 -12.73
N PRO A 70 3.43 1.47 -11.62
CA PRO A 70 4.25 1.22 -10.44
C PRO A 70 4.09 -0.24 -10.02
N LYS A 71 5.22 -0.95 -9.89
CA LYS A 71 5.22 -2.34 -9.45
C LYS A 71 4.91 -2.40 -7.96
N ILE A 72 3.62 -2.39 -7.63
CA ILE A 72 3.16 -2.68 -6.27
C ILE A 72 3.35 -4.17 -6.04
N ASN A 73 4.16 -4.54 -5.05
CA ASN A 73 4.32 -5.96 -4.71
C ASN A 73 3.05 -6.51 -4.05
N ALA A 74 2.86 -7.84 -4.06
CA ALA A 74 1.66 -8.47 -3.49
C ALA A 74 1.41 -8.10 -2.02
N ARG A 75 2.47 -7.85 -1.26
CA ARG A 75 2.38 -7.41 0.15
C ARG A 75 1.82 -5.99 0.26
N GLN A 76 2.27 -5.06 -0.56
CA GLN A 76 1.78 -3.69 -0.62
C GLN A 76 0.33 -3.66 -1.13
N ALA A 77 -0.02 -4.48 -2.12
CA ALA A 77 -1.39 -4.61 -2.59
C ALA A 77 -2.34 -5.12 -1.49
N LYS A 78 -1.92 -6.15 -0.74
CA LYS A 78 -2.65 -6.64 0.44
C LYS A 78 -2.79 -5.55 1.51
N ALA A 79 -1.71 -4.82 1.79
CA ALA A 79 -1.74 -3.72 2.77
C ALA A 79 -2.68 -2.58 2.36
N LYS A 80 -2.78 -2.25 1.06
CA LYS A 80 -3.70 -1.23 0.54
C LYS A 80 -5.15 -1.70 0.59
N ARG A 81 -5.44 -2.95 0.21
CA ARG A 81 -6.79 -3.53 0.30
C ARG A 81 -7.27 -3.56 1.75
N ASN A 82 -6.39 -4.01 2.66
CA ASN A 82 -6.62 -3.86 4.07
C ASN A 82 -6.90 -2.37 4.31
N TRP A 83 -5.98 -1.42 4.11
CA TRP A 83 -6.17 0.02 4.44
C TRP A 83 -7.60 0.56 4.21
N GLN A 84 -8.16 0.29 3.04
CA GLN A 84 -9.52 0.67 2.67
C GLN A 84 -10.61 0.05 3.56
N GLU A 85 -10.54 -1.26 3.84
CA GLU A 85 -11.46 -1.96 4.76
C GLU A 85 -11.45 -1.38 6.19
N TYR A 86 -10.36 -0.74 6.66
CA TYR A 86 -10.30 -0.08 7.98
C TYR A 86 -10.98 1.27 7.97
N LEU A 87 -10.78 2.05 6.91
CA LEU A 87 -11.47 3.33 6.73
C LEU A 87 -12.98 3.13 6.57
N ASP A 88 -13.39 2.02 5.95
CA ASP A 88 -14.79 1.68 5.74
C ASP A 88 -15.43 1.02 6.99
N ALA A 89 -14.64 0.55 7.96
CA ALA A 89 -15.12 -0.10 9.18
C ALA A 89 -15.38 0.92 10.31
N ASP A 90 -16.64 1.33 10.45
CA ASP A 90 -17.11 2.31 11.46
C ASP A 90 -17.25 1.72 12.88
N TYR A 91 -16.47 0.69 13.23
CA TYR A 91 -16.53 0.00 14.53
C TYR A 91 -15.27 0.23 15.36
N GLY A 92 -15.45 0.91 16.49
CA GLY A 92 -14.42 1.10 17.51
C GLY A 92 -13.89 -0.24 18.04
N HIS A 93 -12.55 -0.33 18.05
CA HIS A 93 -11.67 -1.31 18.71
C HIS A 93 -11.22 -2.56 17.90
N ARG A 94 -9.97 -2.52 17.44
CA ARG A 94 -8.80 -3.30 17.92
C ARG A 94 -7.53 -2.77 17.22
N ASP A 95 -6.37 -2.85 17.86
CA ASP A 95 -5.11 -2.22 17.45
C ASP A 95 -4.82 -2.41 15.94
N PHE A 96 -4.45 -1.32 15.25
CA PHE A 96 -4.16 -1.28 13.80
C PHE A 96 -3.24 -2.43 13.34
N ALA A 97 -2.33 -2.87 14.20
CA ALA A 97 -1.45 -4.00 13.91
C ALA A 97 -2.17 -5.36 13.81
N GLU A 98 -3.17 -5.64 14.66
CA GLU A 98 -4.00 -6.86 14.60
C GLU A 98 -4.78 -6.90 13.28
N TRP A 99 -5.30 -5.75 12.88
CA TRP A 99 -6.05 -5.60 11.65
C TRP A 99 -5.19 -5.75 10.38
N LEU A 100 -3.92 -5.30 10.40
CA LEU A 100 -2.95 -5.58 9.34
C LEU A 100 -2.53 -7.07 9.27
N GLY A 101 -3.06 -7.93 10.15
CA GLY A 101 -2.64 -9.33 10.30
C GLY A 101 -1.20 -9.45 10.79
N ILE A 102 -0.67 -8.41 11.44
CA ILE A 102 0.67 -8.42 12.03
C ILE A 102 0.54 -9.01 13.43
N ASN A 103 1.28 -10.09 13.68
CA ASN A 103 1.38 -10.67 15.00
C ASN A 103 2.27 -9.79 15.91
N THR A 104 1.63 -8.87 16.64
CA THR A 104 2.30 -7.84 17.45
C THR A 104 2.98 -8.44 18.68
N PRO A 105 4.28 -8.14 18.91
CA PRO A 105 4.95 -8.57 20.13
C PRO A 105 4.39 -7.84 21.36
N ARG A 106 4.17 -8.60 22.43
CA ARG A 106 3.79 -8.12 23.76
C ARG A 106 5.03 -7.99 24.66
N VAL A 107 4.88 -7.24 25.75
CA VAL A 107 5.93 -7.04 26.75
C VAL A 107 5.43 -7.55 28.10
N ASP A 108 6.15 -8.49 28.69
CA ASP A 108 5.99 -8.90 30.08
C ASP A 108 6.96 -8.14 30.98
N TYR A 109 6.54 -7.92 32.22
CA TYR A 109 7.35 -7.39 33.30
C TYR A 109 7.30 -8.33 34.51
N ASP A 110 8.47 -8.76 34.97
CA ASP A 110 8.63 -9.51 36.20
C ASP A 110 9.03 -8.55 37.32
N SER A 111 8.11 -8.29 38.24
CA SER A 111 8.32 -7.39 39.37
C SER A 111 9.27 -7.95 40.43
N SER A 112 9.48 -9.27 40.48
CA SER A 112 10.41 -9.90 41.42
C SER A 112 11.86 -9.72 40.99
N ARG A 113 12.11 -9.77 39.68
CA ARG A 113 13.46 -9.64 39.10
C ARG A 113 13.75 -8.24 38.56
N GLY A 114 12.72 -7.41 38.39
CA GLY A 114 12.84 -6.10 37.72
C GLY A 114 13.18 -6.25 36.24
N GLU A 115 12.74 -7.34 35.62
CA GLU A 115 13.12 -7.72 34.26
C GLU A 115 11.94 -7.63 33.29
N TRP A 116 12.26 -7.43 32.03
CA TRP A 116 11.33 -7.30 30.92
C TRP A 116 11.58 -8.42 29.93
N ARG A 117 10.52 -8.95 29.33
CA ARG A 117 10.62 -9.91 28.23
C ARG A 117 9.68 -9.52 27.11
N MET A 118 10.14 -9.56 25.86
CA MET A 118 9.28 -9.42 24.70
C MET A 118 8.97 -10.78 24.09
N TYR A 119 7.73 -10.98 23.67
CA TYR A 119 7.28 -12.24 23.11
C TYR A 119 6.11 -12.05 22.17
N ARG A 120 5.82 -13.05 21.32
CA ARG A 120 4.57 -13.13 20.58
C ARG A 120 3.99 -14.53 20.70
N TYR A 121 2.68 -14.63 20.83
CA TYR A 121 2.00 -15.93 20.77
C TYR A 121 2.00 -16.43 19.34
N GLY A 122 2.35 -17.70 19.16
CA GLY A 122 2.11 -18.42 17.92
C GLY A 122 0.62 -18.68 17.74
N ASN A 123 0.19 -18.88 16.50
CA ASN A 123 -1.15 -19.39 16.20
C ASN A 123 -1.09 -20.93 16.04
N TYR A 124 -2.16 -21.57 15.59
CA TYR A 124 -2.19 -23.03 15.35
C TYR A 124 -1.11 -23.56 14.38
N GLN A 125 -0.54 -22.69 13.53
CA GLN A 125 0.48 -23.05 12.54
C GLN A 125 1.89 -22.57 12.91
N GLU A 126 2.01 -21.64 13.86
CA GLU A 126 3.27 -21.00 14.22
C GLU A 126 3.64 -21.28 15.67
N SER A 127 4.93 -21.48 15.96
CA SER A 127 5.40 -21.55 17.35
C SER A 127 5.42 -20.17 18.01
N SER A 128 5.13 -20.14 19.31
CA SER A 128 5.32 -18.92 20.12
C SER A 128 6.80 -18.57 20.19
N ILE A 129 7.12 -17.28 20.05
CA ILE A 129 8.50 -16.78 20.06
C ILE A 129 8.68 -15.92 21.28
N TYR A 130 9.62 -16.31 22.13
CA TYR A 130 10.01 -15.59 23.34
C TYR A 130 11.42 -15.04 23.17
N GLY A 131 11.64 -13.78 23.55
CA GLY A 131 12.96 -13.29 23.87
C GLY A 131 13.37 -13.69 25.29
N GLU A 132 14.61 -13.38 25.65
CA GLU A 132 15.12 -13.54 27.00
C GLU A 132 14.58 -12.45 27.94
N TRP A 133 14.53 -12.78 29.23
CA TRP A 133 14.31 -11.79 30.28
C TRP A 133 15.54 -10.87 30.40
N CYS A 134 15.31 -9.57 30.46
CA CYS A 134 16.38 -8.57 30.47
C CYS A 134 16.04 -7.40 31.39
N LYS A 135 17.05 -6.80 32.02
CA LYS A 135 16.88 -5.63 32.92
C LYS A 135 16.26 -4.39 32.26
N THR A 136 16.28 -4.27 30.93
CA THR A 136 15.70 -3.13 30.21
C THR A 136 14.83 -3.57 29.04
N LYS A 137 13.78 -2.78 28.75
CA LYS A 137 12.90 -3.00 27.57
C LYS A 137 13.68 -3.00 26.25
N LYS A 138 14.75 -2.19 26.14
CA LYS A 138 15.59 -2.11 24.94
C LYS A 138 16.37 -3.41 24.72
N ALA A 139 16.96 -3.97 25.77
CA ALA A 139 17.65 -5.26 25.72
C ALA A 139 16.67 -6.41 25.44
N ALA A 140 15.49 -6.42 26.07
CA ALA A 140 14.44 -7.40 25.80
C ALA A 140 13.99 -7.37 24.33
N LYS A 141 13.85 -6.18 23.75
CA LYS A 141 13.52 -6.01 22.31
C LYS A 141 14.61 -6.54 21.39
N ALA A 142 15.89 -6.33 21.74
CA ALA A 142 17.01 -6.84 20.95
C ALA A 142 17.03 -8.38 20.97
N SER A 143 16.91 -8.98 22.16
CA SER A 143 16.83 -10.43 22.33
C SER A 143 15.65 -11.04 21.55
N TYR A 144 14.47 -10.43 21.63
CA TYR A 144 13.29 -10.87 20.84
C TYR A 144 13.53 -10.81 19.33
N LYS A 145 14.19 -9.75 18.82
CA LYS A 145 14.52 -9.66 17.39
C LYS A 145 15.48 -10.74 16.94
N GLU A 146 16.43 -11.13 17.78
CA GLU A 146 17.33 -12.24 17.49
C GLU A 146 16.59 -13.58 17.46
N ALA A 147 15.71 -13.82 18.43
CA ALA A 147 14.85 -15.00 18.45
C ALA A 147 13.95 -15.07 17.19
N LEU A 148 13.37 -13.93 16.79
CA LEU A 148 12.56 -13.82 15.59
C LEU A 148 13.37 -14.06 14.31
N LYS A 149 14.61 -13.57 14.25
CA LYS A 149 15.51 -13.82 13.13
C LYS A 149 15.82 -15.31 13.02
N LYS A 150 16.17 -15.97 14.13
CA LYS A 150 16.42 -17.42 14.18
C LYS A 150 15.22 -18.22 13.69
N TYR A 151 14.01 -17.88 14.16
CA TYR A 151 12.76 -18.53 13.74
C TYR A 151 12.51 -18.42 12.22
N ARG A 152 12.83 -17.26 11.62
CA ARG A 152 12.65 -17.04 10.17
C ARG A 152 13.66 -17.76 9.29
N THR A 153 14.84 -18.09 9.83
CA THR A 153 15.88 -18.87 9.14
C THR A 153 15.74 -20.37 9.32
N LYS A 154 14.78 -20.83 10.13
CA LYS A 154 14.47 -22.24 10.32
C LYS A 154 13.49 -22.70 9.24
#